data_AF-A0A7C5J2L2-F1
#
_entry.id   AF-A0A7C5J2L2-F1
#
_cell.length_a   1.000
_cell.length_b   1.000
_cell.length_c   1.000
_cell.angle_alpha   90.00
_cell.angle_beta   90.00
_cell.angle_gamma   90.00
#
_symmetry.space_group_name_H-M   'P 1'
#
loop_
_entity.id
_entity.type
_entity.pdbx_description
1 polymer ?
#
loop_
_entity_poly.entity_id
_entity_poly.type
_entity_poly.pdbx_seq_one_letter_code
_entity_poly.pdbx_strand_id
1 'polypeptide(L)'
;MPKRSLSFLLAAACLVTLMLVPIGAQGVVFTRVFVNGRSVPVTFNDGDSFRVHAGEYRGAQCRLAGFNTLESFGPAHQWGDWHPYELYINAKMATYNGRRGTWHCTTDGSRDGYGRVLMDCPDLATDQIRRGYAHAYQIDDTPSRNYYLRAQQDAIRNRRGMWAHGVPDYVMTSIHSADEDRSREVHYNRLVSVWDAHTESMQHHDTYEECSWVCNDEIRVDMQPVRAAARRLREDAQIAPLVADFFNLHLVEFVRRFRRLGVLPEYVQNPARDLIVRRLERERANGMLGETHTERGACMIHVPFERRYGRNQAACLRGHGTTPGGTGHH
;
A
#
# COMPACT_ATOMS: atom_id res chain seq x y z
N MET A 1 17.21 24.28 -84.69
CA MET A 1 18.41 24.07 -83.84
C MET A 1 18.21 24.79 -82.51
N PRO A 2 18.09 24.07 -81.39
CA PRO A 2 17.82 24.64 -80.07
C PRO A 2 19.13 24.96 -79.32
N LYS A 3 19.11 26.00 -78.46
CA LYS A 3 20.10 26.18 -77.40
C LYS A 3 19.40 26.22 -76.03
N ARG A 4 20.06 25.49 -75.13
CA ARG A 4 19.65 24.96 -73.83
C ARG A 4 19.39 26.01 -72.74
N SER A 5 18.38 25.69 -71.93
CA SER A 5 18.36 25.55 -70.45
C SER A 5 19.20 26.51 -69.60
N LEU A 6 18.55 27.21 -68.66
CA LEU A 6 18.64 26.94 -67.21
C LEU A 6 17.76 27.91 -66.40
N SER A 7 17.13 27.39 -65.35
CA SER A 7 16.93 28.00 -64.02
C SER A 7 15.53 27.74 -63.46
N PHE A 8 15.40 26.53 -62.90
CA PHE A 8 14.60 26.25 -61.71
C PHE A 8 14.95 27.24 -60.60
N LEU A 9 13.96 27.83 -59.92
CA LEU A 9 13.95 28.20 -58.49
C LEU A 9 12.85 29.24 -58.23
N LEU A 10 11.64 28.80 -57.88
CA LEU A 10 10.65 29.61 -57.14
C LEU A 10 9.52 28.70 -56.64
N ALA A 11 9.84 27.83 -55.69
CA ALA A 11 8.87 27.07 -54.92
C ALA A 11 9.45 26.75 -53.54
N ALA A 12 9.71 27.77 -52.71
CA ALA A 12 10.11 27.59 -51.32
C ALA A 12 9.84 28.86 -50.49
N ALA A 13 8.58 29.28 -50.37
CA ALA A 13 8.21 30.36 -49.45
C ALA A 13 6.76 30.22 -48.99
N CYS A 14 6.40 29.13 -48.30
CA CYS A 14 5.10 29.05 -47.61
C CYS A 14 4.95 28.01 -46.48
N LEU A 15 6.03 27.42 -45.92
CA LEU A 15 5.82 26.37 -44.91
C LEU A 15 6.91 26.26 -43.83
N VAL A 16 7.20 27.35 -43.12
CA VAL A 16 7.88 27.28 -41.81
C VAL A 16 7.32 28.35 -40.88
N THR A 17 6.07 28.18 -40.45
CA THR A 17 5.48 29.00 -39.36
C THR A 17 4.44 28.22 -38.56
N LEU A 18 4.65 26.92 -38.42
CA LEU A 18 3.98 26.07 -37.43
C LEU A 18 5.06 25.20 -36.81
N MET A 19 5.71 25.64 -35.74
CA MET A 19 6.32 24.82 -34.66
C MET A 19 6.95 25.72 -33.58
N LEU A 20 6.20 26.73 -33.12
CA LEU A 20 6.48 27.39 -31.84
C LEU A 20 5.21 27.34 -31.01
N VAL A 21 4.76 26.12 -30.70
CA VAL A 21 3.91 25.93 -29.52
C VAL A 21 4.83 26.19 -28.34
N PRO A 22 4.61 27.24 -27.53
CA PRO A 22 5.35 27.38 -26.29
C PRO A 22 5.11 26.10 -25.50
N ILE A 23 6.19 25.39 -25.15
CA ILE A 23 6.15 24.33 -24.15
C ILE A 23 5.64 25.02 -22.89
N GLY A 24 4.33 24.90 -22.66
CA GLY A 24 3.64 25.61 -21.60
C GLY A 24 4.34 25.30 -20.28
N ALA A 25 4.54 26.35 -19.47
CA ALA A 25 4.80 26.18 -18.05
C ALA A 25 3.85 25.09 -17.53
N GLN A 26 4.39 24.00 -16.99
CA GLN A 26 3.55 22.94 -16.42
C GLN A 26 2.75 23.56 -15.28
N GLY A 27 1.49 23.89 -15.55
CA GLY A 27 0.59 24.48 -14.56
C GLY A 27 0.44 23.53 -13.38
N VAL A 28 0.42 24.08 -12.17
CA VAL A 28 0.12 23.30 -10.97
C VAL A 28 -1.30 22.73 -11.11
N VAL A 29 -1.41 21.41 -11.16
CA VAL A 29 -2.71 20.72 -11.25
C VAL A 29 -3.32 20.67 -9.85
N PHE A 30 -4.37 21.45 -9.65
CA PHE A 30 -5.16 21.41 -8.43
C PHE A 30 -6.30 20.42 -8.53
N THR A 31 -6.49 19.64 -7.48
CA THR A 31 -7.64 18.75 -7.30
C THR A 31 -8.62 19.38 -6.33
N ARG A 32 -9.92 19.21 -6.60
CA ARG A 32 -10.98 19.65 -5.69
C ARG A 32 -11.17 18.60 -4.60
N VAL A 33 -11.01 19.02 -3.34
CA VAL A 33 -11.31 18.19 -2.17
C VAL A 33 -12.21 19.00 -1.24
N PHE A 34 -13.26 18.38 -0.70
CA PHE A 34 -14.06 18.97 0.36
C PHE A 34 -13.46 18.58 1.70
N VAL A 35 -12.94 19.54 2.47
CA VAL A 35 -12.45 19.31 3.84
C VAL A 35 -13.44 19.91 4.81
N ASN A 36 -14.02 19.09 5.69
CA ASN A 36 -15.07 19.50 6.65
C ASN A 36 -16.22 20.26 5.93
N GLY A 37 -16.63 19.76 4.75
CA GLY A 37 -17.69 20.33 3.92
C GLY A 37 -17.28 21.54 3.07
N ARG A 38 -16.05 22.05 3.19
CA ARG A 38 -15.56 23.20 2.41
C ARG A 38 -14.66 22.77 1.26
N SER A 39 -14.98 23.20 0.05
CA SER A 39 -14.14 22.94 -1.13
C SER A 39 -12.80 23.67 -1.01
N VAL A 40 -11.71 22.92 -1.01
CA VAL A 40 -10.33 23.40 -1.00
C VAL A 40 -9.54 22.81 -2.17
N PRO A 41 -8.69 23.61 -2.83
CA PRO A 41 -7.75 23.11 -3.83
C PRO A 41 -6.58 22.41 -3.13
N VAL A 42 -6.22 21.22 -3.62
CA VAL A 42 -5.07 20.45 -3.13
C VAL A 42 -4.15 20.03 -4.26
N THR A 43 -2.89 19.70 -3.95
CA THR A 43 -1.97 19.02 -4.86
C THR A 43 -1.53 17.69 -4.26
N PHE A 44 -1.72 16.59 -4.97
CA PHE A 44 -1.24 15.27 -4.55
C PHE A 44 0.26 15.11 -4.77
N ASN A 45 0.97 14.76 -3.70
CA ASN A 45 2.40 14.46 -3.74
C ASN A 45 2.62 13.00 -4.19
N ASP A 46 1.79 12.11 -3.66
CA ASP A 46 1.71 10.68 -3.95
C ASP A 46 0.23 10.24 -3.84
N GLY A 47 -0.04 8.94 -3.72
CA GLY A 47 -1.40 8.41 -3.72
C GLY A 47 -2.13 8.49 -2.36
N ASP A 48 -1.41 8.75 -1.27
CA ASP A 48 -1.94 8.78 0.11
C ASP A 48 -1.58 10.07 0.88
N SER A 49 -1.05 11.09 0.19
CA SER A 49 -0.71 12.39 0.76
C SER A 49 -0.96 13.56 -0.22
N PHE A 50 -1.46 14.68 0.30
CA PHE A 50 -1.62 15.92 -0.47
C PHE A 50 -1.20 17.16 0.32
N ARG A 51 -1.03 18.28 -0.38
CA ARG A 51 -0.85 19.62 0.20
C ARG A 51 -2.08 20.49 -0.05
N VAL A 52 -2.55 21.17 0.98
CA VAL A 52 -3.72 22.08 0.92
C VAL A 52 -3.28 23.49 0.52
N HIS A 53 -4.01 24.16 -0.38
CA HIS A 53 -3.64 25.48 -0.91
C HIS A 53 -4.57 26.63 -0.52
N ALA A 54 -5.70 26.36 0.14
CA ALA A 54 -6.59 27.39 0.65
C ALA A 54 -7.35 26.94 1.91
N GLY A 55 -8.03 27.88 2.57
CA GLY A 55 -8.81 27.62 3.78
C GLY A 55 -7.93 27.52 5.04
N GLU A 56 -8.54 26.99 6.10
CA GLU A 56 -7.94 26.86 7.45
C GLU A 56 -6.60 26.13 7.45
N TYR A 57 -6.48 25.06 6.65
CA TYR A 57 -5.28 24.22 6.59
C TYR A 57 -4.32 24.63 5.46
N ARG A 58 -4.39 25.87 4.95
CA ARG A 58 -3.53 26.34 3.86
C ARG A 58 -2.05 26.10 4.17
N GLY A 59 -1.35 25.47 3.22
CA GLY A 59 0.07 25.12 3.33
C GLY A 59 0.34 23.80 4.03
N ALA A 60 -0.63 23.21 4.73
CA ALA A 60 -0.44 21.95 5.43
C ALA A 60 -0.18 20.79 4.46
N GLN A 61 0.77 19.94 4.82
CA GLN A 61 0.90 18.60 4.26
C GLN A 61 -0.01 17.67 5.05
N CYS A 62 -0.76 16.84 4.33
CA CYS A 62 -1.74 15.94 4.91
C CYS A 62 -1.38 14.49 4.61
N ARG A 63 -1.67 13.60 5.58
CA ARG A 63 -1.65 12.15 5.42
C ARG A 63 -3.07 11.64 5.38
N LEU A 64 -3.40 10.85 4.38
CA LEU A 64 -4.71 10.21 4.26
C LEU A 64 -4.76 8.99 5.17
N ALA A 65 -5.78 8.93 6.02
CA ALA A 65 -5.92 7.90 7.06
C ALA A 65 -6.63 6.64 6.53
N GLY A 66 -6.29 5.49 7.12
CA GLY A 66 -6.98 4.22 6.92
C GLY A 66 -6.57 3.41 5.68
N PHE A 67 -5.66 3.92 4.85
CA PHE A 67 -5.07 3.20 3.73
C PHE A 67 -3.65 3.66 3.46
N ASN A 68 -2.86 2.80 2.82
CA ASN A 68 -1.55 3.15 2.29
C ASN A 68 -1.49 2.83 0.80
N THR A 69 -0.78 3.67 0.06
CA THR A 69 -0.33 3.34 -1.30
C THR A 69 1.08 2.79 -1.24
N LEU A 70 1.50 2.09 -2.28
CA LEU A 70 2.90 1.70 -2.41
C LEU A 70 3.80 2.93 -2.50
N GLU A 71 5.05 2.77 -2.06
CA GLU A 71 6.01 3.85 -2.07
C GLU A 71 6.25 4.36 -3.49
N SER A 72 6.22 5.69 -3.63
CA SER A 72 6.26 6.34 -4.94
C SER A 72 7.60 7.00 -5.24
N PHE A 73 8.64 6.72 -4.45
CA PHE A 73 10.00 7.23 -4.68
C PHE A 73 10.81 6.39 -5.68
N GLY A 74 10.30 5.23 -6.10
CA GLY A 74 10.93 4.37 -7.10
C GLY A 74 10.35 2.96 -7.10
N PRO A 75 10.93 2.03 -7.89
CA PRO A 75 10.63 0.59 -7.92
C PRO A 75 11.05 -0.10 -6.62
N ALA A 76 10.36 0.22 -5.53
CA ALA A 76 10.78 -0.10 -4.18
C ALA A 76 10.19 -1.40 -3.61
N HIS A 77 9.18 -1.97 -4.25
CA HIS A 77 8.46 -3.14 -3.74
C HIS A 77 8.54 -4.32 -4.71
N GLN A 78 8.46 -5.54 -4.19
CA GLN A 78 8.39 -6.77 -4.98
C GLN A 78 7.64 -7.87 -4.22
N TRP A 79 6.81 -8.63 -4.91
CA TRP A 79 6.28 -9.93 -4.48
C TRP A 79 5.74 -10.70 -5.68
N GLY A 80 5.57 -12.01 -5.51
CA GLY A 80 5.10 -12.89 -6.59
C GLY A 80 5.95 -12.69 -7.85
N ASP A 81 5.26 -12.57 -8.99
CA ASP A 81 5.91 -12.38 -10.30
C ASP A 81 5.90 -10.92 -10.76
N TRP A 82 5.71 -9.96 -9.84
CA TRP A 82 5.80 -8.55 -10.18
C TRP A 82 7.24 -8.15 -10.51
N HIS A 83 7.41 -7.41 -11.60
CA HIS A 83 8.58 -6.57 -11.74
C HIS A 83 8.43 -5.32 -10.85
N PRO A 84 9.45 -4.90 -10.08
CA PRO A 84 9.35 -3.74 -9.17
C PRO A 84 8.88 -2.44 -9.83
N TYR A 85 9.25 -2.23 -11.10
CA TYR A 85 8.75 -1.09 -11.87
C TYR A 85 7.24 -1.07 -12.07
N GLU A 86 6.59 -2.22 -12.22
CA GLU A 86 5.15 -2.29 -12.42
C GLU A 86 4.39 -1.95 -11.14
N LEU A 87 4.91 -2.36 -9.98
CA LEU A 87 4.41 -1.93 -8.68
C LEU A 87 4.59 -0.43 -8.46
N TYR A 88 5.71 0.14 -8.93
CA TYR A 88 5.91 1.58 -8.96
C TYR A 88 4.91 2.30 -9.89
N ILE A 89 4.56 1.72 -11.04
CA ILE A 89 3.47 2.24 -11.89
C ILE A 89 2.16 2.25 -11.12
N ASN A 90 1.82 1.19 -10.36
CA ASN A 90 0.62 1.19 -9.51
C ASN A 90 0.64 2.32 -8.46
N ALA A 91 1.79 2.61 -7.84
CA ALA A 91 1.95 3.76 -6.95
C ALA A 91 1.67 5.11 -7.65
N LYS A 92 2.13 5.26 -8.91
CA LYS A 92 1.85 6.45 -9.71
C LYS A 92 0.40 6.53 -10.17
N MET A 93 -0.22 5.40 -10.48
CA MET A 93 -1.65 5.34 -10.78
C MET A 93 -2.50 5.77 -9.58
N ALA A 94 -2.09 5.45 -8.36
CA ALA A 94 -2.72 5.96 -7.15
C ALA A 94 -2.70 7.50 -7.09
N THR A 95 -1.54 8.10 -7.37
CA THR A 95 -1.39 9.56 -7.42
C THR A 95 -2.29 10.17 -8.49
N TYR A 96 -2.32 9.57 -9.68
CA TYR A 96 -3.14 10.03 -10.79
C TYR A 96 -4.65 9.92 -10.51
N ASN A 97 -5.06 8.83 -9.87
CA ASN A 97 -6.44 8.63 -9.44
C ASN A 97 -6.86 9.72 -8.45
N GLY A 98 -6.04 9.95 -7.42
CA GLY A 98 -6.23 11.06 -6.48
C GLY A 98 -6.39 12.40 -7.21
N ARG A 99 -5.60 12.67 -8.25
CA ARG A 99 -5.66 13.95 -9.00
C ARG A 99 -6.93 14.18 -9.81
N ARG A 100 -7.56 13.11 -10.34
CA ARG A 100 -8.71 13.22 -11.26
C ARG A 100 -10.07 13.28 -10.57
N GLY A 101 -10.14 12.87 -9.31
CA GLY A 101 -11.41 12.79 -8.60
C GLY A 101 -11.86 14.10 -7.96
N THR A 102 -12.98 14.00 -7.27
CA THR A 102 -13.45 14.97 -6.28
C THR A 102 -13.74 14.18 -5.02
N TRP A 103 -13.12 14.55 -3.92
CA TRP A 103 -13.07 13.73 -2.71
C TRP A 103 -13.61 14.47 -1.50
N HIS A 104 -14.15 13.73 -0.55
CA HIS A 104 -14.74 14.28 0.67
C HIS A 104 -13.97 13.77 1.87
N CYS A 105 -13.39 14.72 2.59
CA CYS A 105 -12.50 14.50 3.70
C CYS A 105 -13.02 15.21 4.95
N THR A 106 -12.73 14.59 6.10
CA THR A 106 -12.92 15.18 7.42
C THR A 106 -11.62 15.16 8.20
N THR A 107 -11.44 16.14 9.08
CA THR A 107 -10.30 16.21 10.01
C THR A 107 -10.69 16.99 11.25
N ASP A 108 -10.13 16.58 12.40
CA ASP A 108 -10.14 17.31 13.65
C ASP A 108 -8.88 18.18 13.85
N GLY A 109 -7.99 18.20 12.85
CA GLY A 109 -6.71 18.93 12.90
C GLY A 109 -5.57 18.17 13.59
N SER A 110 -5.81 16.93 14.05
CA SER A 110 -4.77 16.05 14.58
C SER A 110 -3.65 15.81 13.56
N ARG A 111 -2.47 15.47 14.09
CA ARG A 111 -1.25 15.27 13.30
C ARG A 111 -0.59 13.94 13.60
N ASP A 112 0.09 13.40 12.59
CA ASP A 112 0.97 12.25 12.77
C ASP A 112 2.32 12.64 13.38
N GLY A 113 3.18 11.64 13.63
CA GLY A 113 4.53 11.83 14.16
C GLY A 113 5.47 12.66 13.28
N TYR A 114 5.12 12.90 12.01
CA TYR A 114 5.85 13.77 11.08
C TYR A 114 5.23 15.17 10.97
N GLY A 115 4.21 15.47 11.77
CA GLY A 115 3.51 16.75 11.78
C GLY A 115 2.53 16.95 10.62
N ARG A 116 2.21 15.90 9.84
CA ARG A 116 1.21 15.98 8.76
C ARG A 116 -0.18 15.93 9.36
N VAL A 117 -1.10 16.76 8.84
CA VAL A 117 -2.51 16.73 9.28
C VAL A 117 -3.16 15.44 8.83
N LEU A 118 -3.83 14.73 9.73
CA LEU A 118 -4.55 13.51 9.42
C LEU A 118 -5.90 13.85 8.76
N MET A 119 -6.11 13.29 7.57
CA MET A 119 -7.33 13.49 6.78
C MET A 119 -8.03 12.15 6.56
N ASP A 120 -9.26 12.03 7.02
CA ASP A 120 -10.11 10.87 6.73
C ASP A 120 -10.93 11.14 5.46
N CYS A 121 -10.59 10.49 4.36
CA CYS A 121 -11.24 10.65 3.06
C CYS A 121 -11.84 9.32 2.58
N PRO A 122 -13.00 8.89 3.10
CA PRO A 122 -13.48 7.53 2.93
C PRO A 122 -13.86 7.16 1.49
N ASP A 123 -14.29 8.12 0.68
CA ASP A 123 -14.62 7.89 -0.72
C ASP A 123 -13.35 7.67 -1.57
N LEU A 124 -12.32 8.48 -1.38
CA LEU A 124 -11.00 8.32 -1.98
C LEU A 124 -10.36 7.00 -1.54
N ALA A 125 -10.31 6.72 -0.24
CA ALA A 125 -9.72 5.50 0.30
C ALA A 125 -10.38 4.25 -0.30
N THR A 126 -11.72 4.21 -0.32
CA THR A 126 -12.47 3.10 -0.90
C THR A 126 -12.18 2.93 -2.39
N ASP A 127 -12.12 4.01 -3.16
CA ASP A 127 -11.84 3.96 -4.61
C ASP A 127 -10.39 3.50 -4.88
N GLN A 128 -9.40 4.04 -4.17
CA GLN A 128 -7.99 3.61 -4.28
C GLN A 128 -7.84 2.12 -3.99
N ILE A 129 -8.42 1.65 -2.88
CA ILE A 129 -8.35 0.24 -2.48
C ILE A 129 -9.06 -0.65 -3.50
N ARG A 130 -10.29 -0.30 -3.92
CA ARG A 130 -11.09 -1.11 -4.85
C ARG A 130 -10.45 -1.24 -6.23
N ARG A 131 -9.66 -0.24 -6.65
CA ARG A 131 -8.87 -0.27 -7.88
C ARG A 131 -7.56 -1.06 -7.75
N GLY A 132 -7.17 -1.44 -6.53
CA GLY A 132 -5.89 -2.08 -6.24
C GLY A 132 -4.70 -1.13 -6.31
N TYR A 133 -4.91 0.17 -6.11
CA TYR A 133 -3.85 1.17 -6.04
C TYR A 133 -3.36 1.42 -4.60
N ALA A 134 -4.15 0.96 -3.63
CA ALA A 134 -3.87 1.03 -2.20
C ALA A 134 -4.29 -0.27 -1.52
N HIS A 135 -3.83 -0.43 -0.28
CA HIS A 135 -4.35 -1.41 0.66
C HIS A 135 -4.89 -0.70 1.90
N ALA A 136 -5.87 -1.33 2.56
CA ALA A 136 -6.34 -0.89 3.86
C ALA A 136 -5.19 -0.91 4.87
N TYR A 137 -5.25 -0.01 5.85
CA TYR A 137 -4.18 0.17 6.82
C TYR A 137 -4.73 0.57 8.19
N GLN A 138 -4.18 -0.04 9.23
CA GLN A 138 -4.24 0.39 10.62
C GLN A 138 -2.84 0.31 11.22
N ILE A 139 -2.51 1.28 12.06
CA ILE A 139 -1.18 1.40 12.68
C ILE A 139 -0.97 0.38 13.83
N ASP A 140 -2.06 -0.08 14.43
CA ASP A 140 -2.05 -0.98 15.59
C ASP A 140 -2.60 -2.37 15.22
N ASP A 141 -2.86 -3.19 16.24
CA ASP A 141 -3.37 -4.55 16.07
C ASP A 141 -4.87 -4.60 15.72
N THR A 142 -5.57 -3.46 15.67
CA THR A 142 -7.02 -3.43 15.40
C THR A 142 -7.33 -3.56 13.91
N PRO A 143 -8.49 -4.13 13.54
CA PRO A 143 -8.84 -4.29 12.14
C PRO A 143 -9.22 -2.96 11.49
N SER A 144 -8.96 -2.83 10.19
CA SER A 144 -9.42 -1.68 9.42
C SER A 144 -10.94 -1.67 9.25
N ARG A 145 -11.47 -0.54 8.77
CA ARG A 145 -12.90 -0.36 8.56
C ARG A 145 -13.44 -1.41 7.59
N ASN A 146 -14.58 -2.01 7.93
CA ASN A 146 -15.13 -3.14 7.18
C ASN A 146 -15.35 -2.86 5.69
N TYR A 147 -15.71 -1.62 5.32
CA TYR A 147 -15.91 -1.26 3.93
C TYR A 147 -14.58 -1.11 3.15
N TYR A 148 -13.47 -0.78 3.82
CA TYR A 148 -12.12 -0.86 3.25
C TYR A 148 -11.71 -2.31 3.04
N LEU A 149 -11.91 -3.18 4.04
CA LEU A 149 -11.61 -4.61 3.92
C LEU A 149 -12.42 -5.26 2.79
N ARG A 150 -13.71 -4.92 2.64
CA ARG A 150 -14.54 -5.37 1.51
C ARG A 150 -14.00 -4.89 0.17
N ALA A 151 -13.59 -3.62 0.07
CA ALA A 151 -12.99 -3.09 -1.15
C ALA A 151 -11.68 -3.81 -1.50
N GLN A 152 -10.84 -4.10 -0.50
CA GLN A 152 -9.58 -4.83 -0.68
C GLN A 152 -9.83 -6.25 -1.15
N GLN A 153 -10.75 -6.97 -0.52
CA GLN A 153 -11.10 -8.34 -0.91
C GLN A 153 -11.73 -8.39 -2.32
N ASP A 154 -12.48 -7.36 -2.73
CA ASP A 154 -12.94 -7.22 -4.12
C ASP A 154 -11.76 -7.02 -5.09
N ALA A 155 -10.82 -6.12 -4.78
CA ALA A 155 -9.65 -5.88 -5.61
C ALA A 155 -8.76 -7.12 -5.73
N ILE A 156 -8.53 -7.84 -4.62
CA ILE A 156 -7.78 -9.10 -4.58
C ILE A 156 -8.46 -10.18 -5.42
N ARG A 157 -9.77 -10.41 -5.22
CA ARG A 157 -10.53 -11.44 -5.96
C ARG A 157 -10.50 -11.19 -7.46
N ASN A 158 -10.55 -9.92 -7.86
CA ASN A 158 -10.52 -9.51 -9.26
C ASN A 158 -9.11 -9.20 -9.77
N ARG A 159 -8.06 -9.51 -8.99
CA ARG A 159 -6.64 -9.34 -9.40
C ARG A 159 -6.34 -7.93 -9.93
N ARG A 160 -6.85 -6.89 -9.26
CA ARG A 160 -6.71 -5.50 -9.71
C ARG A 160 -5.44 -4.85 -9.16
N GLY A 161 -4.82 -3.98 -9.97
CA GLY A 161 -3.69 -3.17 -9.56
C GLY A 161 -2.58 -4.01 -8.95
N MET A 162 -2.11 -3.66 -7.76
CA MET A 162 -1.02 -4.35 -7.04
C MET A 162 -1.28 -5.84 -6.75
N TRP A 163 -2.53 -6.31 -6.83
CA TRP A 163 -2.90 -7.71 -6.55
C TRP A 163 -2.84 -8.63 -7.78
N ALA A 164 -2.49 -8.10 -8.96
CA ALA A 164 -2.64 -8.83 -10.21
C ALA A 164 -1.74 -10.08 -10.30
N HIS A 165 -0.50 -9.98 -9.81
CA HIS A 165 0.54 -11.03 -9.95
C HIS A 165 0.84 -11.74 -8.61
N GLY A 166 -0.15 -11.81 -7.72
CA GLY A 166 -0.02 -12.45 -6.41
C GLY A 166 -0.41 -11.54 -5.26
N VAL A 167 -0.65 -12.15 -4.11
CA VAL A 167 -1.11 -11.49 -2.89
C VAL A 167 -0.26 -12.00 -1.72
N PRO A 168 0.68 -11.19 -1.19
CA PRO A 168 1.42 -11.56 0.00
C PRO A 168 0.47 -11.57 1.21
N ASP A 169 0.85 -12.23 2.30
CA ASP A 169 0.08 -12.15 3.55
C ASP A 169 0.26 -10.79 4.22
N TYR A 170 1.41 -10.14 3.96
CA TYR A 170 1.73 -8.80 4.43
C TYR A 170 2.31 -7.94 3.32
N VAL A 171 1.92 -6.67 3.29
CA VAL A 171 2.63 -5.64 2.52
C VAL A 171 3.70 -5.01 3.42
N MET A 172 4.97 -5.08 3.01
CA MET A 172 6.04 -4.34 3.67
C MET A 172 5.95 -2.87 3.27
N THR A 173 5.63 -2.00 4.23
CA THR A 173 5.35 -0.57 3.97
C THR A 173 6.47 0.35 4.43
N SER A 174 7.33 -0.10 5.34
CA SER A 174 8.56 0.61 5.67
C SER A 174 9.64 -0.35 6.13
N ILE A 175 10.89 0.05 5.86
CA ILE A 175 12.09 -0.59 6.36
C ILE A 175 12.81 0.41 7.26
N HIS A 176 13.31 -0.06 8.41
CA HIS A 176 14.09 0.76 9.34
C HIS A 176 15.40 0.05 9.69
N SER A 177 16.49 0.42 9.03
CA SER A 177 17.82 -0.13 9.31
C SER A 177 18.33 0.27 10.70
N ALA A 178 19.17 -0.56 11.33
CA ALA A 178 19.70 -0.28 12.67
C ALA A 178 20.56 1.00 12.75
N ASP A 179 21.22 1.37 11.67
CA ASP A 179 22.03 2.58 11.60
C ASP A 179 21.22 3.88 11.42
N GLU A 180 19.91 3.80 11.14
CA GLU A 180 19.02 4.97 11.08
C GLU A 180 18.86 5.67 12.45
N ASP A 181 18.93 4.90 13.54
CA ASP A 181 18.83 5.42 14.91
C ASP A 181 19.57 4.51 15.89
N ARG A 182 20.90 4.69 15.97
CA ARG A 182 21.79 3.89 16.82
C ARG A 182 21.49 4.00 18.33
N SER A 183 20.57 4.86 18.75
CA SER A 183 20.14 4.97 20.14
C SER A 183 19.11 3.90 20.53
N ARG A 184 18.46 3.25 19.55
CA ARG A 184 17.50 2.19 19.78
C ARG A 184 18.19 0.84 19.90
N GLU A 185 17.72 0.02 20.83
CA GLU A 185 18.17 -1.36 20.96
C GLU A 185 17.61 -2.23 19.83
N VAL A 186 16.33 -2.05 19.50
CA VAL A 186 15.59 -2.84 18.52
C VAL A 186 15.00 -1.93 17.45
N HIS A 187 15.14 -2.36 16.20
CA HIS A 187 14.54 -1.73 15.02
C HIS A 187 13.45 -2.63 14.46
N TYR A 188 12.64 -2.13 13.54
CA TYR A 188 11.59 -2.94 12.95
C TYR A 188 11.25 -2.55 11.52
N ASN A 189 10.91 -3.53 10.70
CA ASN A 189 10.23 -3.29 9.42
C ASN A 189 8.71 -3.38 9.64
N ARG A 190 7.95 -2.54 8.94
CA ARG A 190 6.49 -2.48 9.08
C ARG A 190 5.81 -3.38 8.07
N LEU A 191 5.07 -4.35 8.58
CA LEU A 191 4.26 -5.28 7.80
C LEU A 191 2.79 -4.97 8.01
N VAL A 192 2.00 -4.87 6.94
CA VAL A 192 0.55 -4.63 7.02
C VAL A 192 -0.20 -5.82 6.48
N SER A 193 -1.02 -6.45 7.32
CA SER A 193 -1.80 -7.65 6.99
C SER A 193 -2.76 -7.40 5.84
N VAL A 194 -2.81 -8.28 4.83
CA VAL A 194 -3.82 -8.16 3.76
C VAL A 194 -5.22 -8.66 4.17
N TRP A 195 -5.35 -9.23 5.37
CA TRP A 195 -6.58 -9.88 5.83
C TRP A 195 -7.50 -8.92 6.57
N ASP A 196 -6.94 -8.17 7.50
CA ASP A 196 -7.64 -7.21 8.37
C ASP A 196 -6.90 -5.87 8.50
N ALA A 197 -5.76 -5.71 7.80
CA ALA A 197 -5.00 -4.46 7.71
C ALA A 197 -4.37 -3.94 9.01
N HIS A 198 -4.27 -4.79 10.04
CA HIS A 198 -3.43 -4.48 11.19
C HIS A 198 -1.95 -4.42 10.80
N THR A 199 -1.16 -3.73 11.62
CA THR A 199 0.29 -3.64 11.46
C THR A 199 1.01 -4.61 12.40
N GLU A 200 1.99 -5.34 11.86
CA GLU A 200 2.98 -6.09 12.63
C GLU A 200 4.36 -5.42 12.50
N SER A 201 5.11 -5.42 13.60
CA SER A 201 6.51 -5.00 13.65
C SER A 201 7.41 -6.23 13.52
N MET A 202 8.09 -6.36 12.38
CA MET A 202 9.14 -7.35 12.19
C MET A 202 10.42 -6.81 12.83
N GLN A 203 10.64 -7.14 14.11
CA GLN A 203 11.75 -6.63 14.90
C GLN A 203 13.09 -7.26 14.48
N HIS A 204 14.17 -6.46 14.46
CA HIS A 204 15.53 -6.90 14.11
C HIS A 204 16.60 -5.96 14.69
N HIS A 205 17.86 -6.39 14.57
CA HIS A 205 19.07 -5.59 14.86
C HIS A 205 19.93 -5.35 13.61
N ASP A 206 19.43 -5.75 12.43
CA ASP A 206 20.20 -5.72 11.19
C ASP A 206 20.45 -4.29 10.69
N THR A 207 21.65 -4.08 10.12
CA THR A 207 21.96 -2.93 9.27
C THR A 207 21.84 -3.34 7.80
N TYR A 208 21.13 -2.56 7.01
CA TYR A 208 20.88 -2.84 5.60
C TYR A 208 21.76 -1.97 4.71
N GLU A 209 22.36 -2.55 3.67
CA GLU A 209 23.12 -1.79 2.68
C GLU A 209 22.17 -1.01 1.75
N GLU A 210 22.59 0.17 1.26
CA GLU A 210 21.85 0.91 0.23
C GLU A 210 21.60 -0.01 -0.98
N CYS A 211 20.36 -0.02 -1.48
CA CYS A 211 19.89 -0.85 -2.58
C CYS A 211 19.83 -2.37 -2.31
N SER A 212 19.91 -2.81 -1.06
CA SER A 212 19.63 -4.20 -0.69
C SER A 212 18.12 -4.48 -0.60
N TRP A 213 17.71 -5.68 -1.02
CA TRP A 213 16.33 -6.14 -0.87
C TRP A 213 16.14 -6.78 0.49
N VAL A 214 15.16 -6.29 1.26
CA VAL A 214 14.74 -6.86 2.53
C VAL A 214 13.39 -7.53 2.31
N CYS A 215 13.30 -8.81 2.66
CA CYS A 215 12.12 -9.63 2.43
C CYS A 215 11.57 -10.14 3.75
N ASN A 216 10.24 -10.26 3.83
CA ASN A 216 9.58 -10.98 4.91
C ASN A 216 9.42 -12.45 4.52
N ASP A 217 9.68 -13.35 5.46
CA ASP A 217 9.31 -14.76 5.33
C ASP A 217 7.96 -14.98 6.02
N GLU A 218 6.97 -15.40 5.25
CA GLU A 218 5.59 -15.54 5.69
C GLU A 218 5.27 -16.98 6.08
N ILE A 219 4.77 -17.18 7.30
CA ILE A 219 4.12 -18.44 7.68
C ILE A 219 2.72 -18.44 7.07
N ARG A 220 2.54 -19.19 5.98
CA ARG A 220 1.25 -19.40 5.30
C ARG A 220 0.46 -20.51 5.95
N VAL A 221 -0.86 -20.46 5.72
CA VAL A 221 -1.82 -21.45 6.21
C VAL A 221 -2.72 -21.94 5.09
N ASP A 222 -3.19 -23.17 5.20
CA ASP A 222 -4.22 -23.69 4.32
C ASP A 222 -5.55 -22.97 4.57
N MET A 223 -5.96 -22.13 3.62
CA MET A 223 -7.12 -21.27 3.80
C MET A 223 -8.47 -22.01 3.83
N GLN A 224 -8.56 -23.21 3.25
CA GLN A 224 -9.82 -23.97 3.22
C GLN A 224 -10.19 -24.52 4.61
N PRO A 225 -9.28 -25.20 5.35
CA PRO A 225 -9.48 -25.54 6.75
C PRO A 225 -9.73 -24.32 7.65
N VAL A 226 -8.96 -23.24 7.47
CA VAL A 226 -9.11 -22.00 8.25
C VAL A 226 -10.51 -21.40 8.10
N ARG A 227 -11.02 -21.28 6.86
CA ARG A 227 -12.38 -20.78 6.61
C ARG A 227 -13.46 -21.69 7.19
N ALA A 228 -13.23 -23.01 7.18
CA ALA A 228 -14.17 -23.97 7.77
C ALA A 228 -14.22 -23.83 9.31
N ALA A 229 -13.07 -23.66 9.96
CA ALA A 229 -12.99 -23.38 11.39
C ALA A 229 -13.65 -22.05 11.77
N ALA A 230 -13.42 -20.99 10.98
CA ALA A 230 -14.07 -19.70 11.21
C ALA A 230 -15.61 -19.78 11.16
N ARG A 231 -16.17 -20.61 10.26
CA ARG A 231 -17.61 -20.89 10.24
C ARG A 231 -18.08 -21.61 11.51
N ARG A 232 -17.32 -22.62 11.96
CA ARG A 232 -17.65 -23.35 13.20
C ARG A 232 -17.67 -22.45 14.43
N LEU A 233 -16.84 -21.39 14.49
CA LEU A 233 -16.93 -20.39 15.57
C LEU A 233 -18.30 -19.68 15.62
N ARG A 234 -18.98 -19.49 14.48
CA ARG A 234 -20.34 -18.94 14.42
C ARG A 234 -21.45 -19.96 14.67
N GLU A 235 -21.14 -21.24 14.53
CA GLU A 235 -22.10 -22.33 14.73
C GLU A 235 -22.07 -22.83 16.19
N ASP A 236 -20.99 -22.55 16.92
CA ASP A 236 -20.84 -22.91 18.32
C ASP A 236 -21.75 -22.06 19.23
N ALA A 237 -22.64 -22.71 19.98
CA ALA A 237 -23.64 -22.02 20.80
C ALA A 237 -23.06 -21.12 21.90
N GLN A 238 -21.85 -21.38 22.38
CA GLN A 238 -21.19 -20.56 23.41
C GLN A 238 -20.39 -19.41 22.80
N ILE A 239 -19.78 -19.63 21.63
CA ILE A 239 -18.93 -18.63 20.98
C ILE A 239 -19.76 -17.66 20.14
N ALA A 240 -20.78 -18.15 19.42
CA ALA A 240 -21.53 -17.37 18.44
C ALA A 240 -22.10 -16.04 18.98
N PRO A 241 -22.72 -15.98 20.17
CA PRO A 241 -23.21 -14.71 20.73
C PRO A 241 -22.08 -13.74 21.04
N LEU A 242 -20.91 -14.23 21.43
CA LEU A 242 -19.74 -13.44 21.81
C LEU A 242 -18.98 -12.87 20.61
N VAL A 243 -19.23 -13.43 19.41
CA VAL A 243 -18.59 -12.99 18.17
C VAL A 243 -19.55 -12.40 17.15
N ALA A 244 -20.79 -12.10 17.56
CA ALA A 244 -21.85 -11.63 16.67
C ALA A 244 -21.48 -10.34 15.92
N ASP A 245 -20.77 -9.42 16.58
CA ASP A 245 -20.37 -8.13 16.03
C ASP A 245 -19.13 -8.21 15.12
N PHE A 246 -18.41 -9.33 15.12
CA PHE A 246 -17.28 -9.54 14.23
C PHE A 246 -17.74 -10.00 12.85
N PHE A 247 -17.22 -9.34 11.82
CA PHE A 247 -17.43 -9.75 10.43
C PHE A 247 -16.73 -11.09 10.16
N ASN A 248 -17.22 -11.82 9.16
CA ASN A 248 -16.63 -13.12 8.77
C ASN A 248 -15.13 -13.04 8.48
N LEU A 249 -14.63 -11.92 7.93
CA LEU A 249 -13.20 -11.72 7.69
C LEU A 249 -12.39 -11.70 9.00
N HIS A 250 -12.92 -11.10 10.07
CA HIS A 250 -12.26 -11.10 11.37
C HIS A 250 -12.18 -12.52 11.93
N LEU A 251 -13.24 -13.32 11.81
CA LEU A 251 -13.22 -14.71 12.27
C LEU A 251 -12.24 -15.57 11.47
N VAL A 252 -12.09 -15.31 10.17
CA VAL A 252 -11.04 -15.93 9.35
C VAL A 252 -9.66 -15.54 9.88
N GLU A 253 -9.45 -14.27 10.22
CA GLU A 253 -8.18 -13.82 10.79
C GLU A 253 -7.90 -14.40 12.17
N PHE A 254 -8.91 -14.58 13.03
CA PHE A 254 -8.75 -15.22 14.34
C PHE A 254 -8.14 -16.61 14.19
N VAL A 255 -8.72 -17.41 13.30
CA VAL A 255 -8.25 -18.77 13.04
C VAL A 255 -6.91 -18.76 12.32
N ARG A 256 -6.72 -17.90 11.31
CA ARG A 256 -5.48 -17.78 10.56
C ARG A 256 -4.32 -17.43 11.49
N ARG A 257 -4.45 -16.37 12.29
CA ARG A 257 -3.41 -15.93 13.22
C ARG A 257 -3.12 -16.97 14.28
N PHE A 258 -4.15 -17.62 14.83
CA PHE A 258 -3.96 -18.72 15.77
C PHE A 258 -3.21 -19.89 15.12
N ARG A 259 -3.52 -20.23 13.87
CA ARG A 259 -2.82 -21.32 13.18
C ARG A 259 -1.35 -21.00 12.92
N ARG A 260 -1.03 -19.74 12.60
CA ARG A 260 0.34 -19.26 12.34
C ARG A 260 1.18 -19.14 13.62
N LEU A 261 0.62 -18.49 14.64
CA LEU A 261 1.37 -17.98 15.79
C LEU A 261 0.92 -18.57 17.13
N GLY A 262 -0.18 -19.32 17.17
CA GLY A 262 -0.75 -19.84 18.41
C GLY A 262 -1.47 -18.80 19.26
N VAL A 263 -1.67 -17.58 18.75
CA VAL A 263 -2.33 -16.48 19.47
C VAL A 263 -3.49 -15.88 18.66
N LEU A 264 -4.46 -15.32 19.37
CA LEU A 264 -5.54 -14.50 18.79
C LEU A 264 -5.14 -13.02 18.77
N PRO A 265 -5.72 -12.21 17.87
CA PRO A 265 -5.54 -10.77 17.89
C PRO A 265 -5.84 -10.16 19.27
N GLU A 266 -5.16 -9.07 19.60
CA GLU A 266 -5.24 -8.41 20.91
C GLU A 266 -6.64 -7.85 21.18
N TYR A 267 -7.35 -7.42 20.14
CA TYR A 267 -8.72 -6.94 20.24
C TYR A 267 -9.76 -8.03 20.51
N VAL A 268 -9.37 -9.32 20.53
CA VAL A 268 -10.23 -10.42 20.97
C VAL A 268 -10.11 -10.58 22.48
N GLN A 269 -11.12 -10.07 23.18
CA GLN A 269 -11.18 -9.98 24.63
C GLN A 269 -11.99 -11.11 25.28
N ASN A 270 -11.90 -11.24 26.60
CA ASN A 270 -12.69 -12.19 27.36
C ASN A 270 -14.17 -11.76 27.47
N PRO A 271 -15.11 -12.72 27.53
CA PRO A 271 -14.91 -14.18 27.62
C PRO A 271 -14.71 -14.90 26.27
N ALA A 272 -14.79 -14.18 25.14
CA ALA A 272 -14.67 -14.79 23.81
C ALA A 272 -13.30 -15.46 23.59
N ARG A 273 -12.21 -14.78 24.00
CA ARG A 273 -10.84 -15.24 23.82
C ARG A 273 -10.62 -16.66 24.36
N ASP A 274 -10.92 -16.91 25.62
CA ASP A 274 -10.68 -18.21 26.26
C ASP A 274 -11.49 -19.36 25.63
N LEU A 275 -12.71 -19.08 25.15
CA LEU A 275 -13.54 -20.08 24.47
C LEU A 275 -13.00 -20.39 23.07
N ILE A 276 -12.61 -19.36 22.31
CA ILE A 276 -12.04 -19.51 20.98
C ILE A 276 -10.70 -20.23 21.05
N VAL A 277 -9.78 -19.85 21.94
CA VAL A 277 -8.47 -20.52 22.10
C VAL A 277 -8.67 -22.00 22.40
N ARG A 278 -9.46 -22.35 23.42
CA ARG A 278 -9.74 -23.76 23.77
C ARG A 278 -10.32 -24.54 22.60
N ARG A 279 -11.20 -23.93 21.81
CA ARG A 279 -11.77 -24.56 20.61
C ARG A 279 -10.69 -24.80 19.56
N LEU A 280 -9.91 -23.78 19.22
CA LEU A 280 -8.89 -23.87 18.17
C LEU A 280 -7.72 -24.77 18.55
N GLU A 281 -7.38 -24.89 19.84
CA GLU A 281 -6.41 -25.87 20.33
C GLU A 281 -6.86 -27.31 20.05
N ARG A 282 -8.14 -27.62 20.33
CA ARG A 282 -8.72 -28.94 20.01
C ARG A 282 -8.74 -29.18 18.51
N GLU A 283 -9.14 -28.19 17.72
CA GLU A 283 -9.14 -28.32 16.26
C GLU A 283 -7.73 -28.50 15.69
N ARG A 284 -6.73 -27.82 16.24
CA ARG A 284 -5.31 -27.99 15.88
C ARG A 284 -4.83 -29.40 16.22
N ALA A 285 -5.11 -29.90 17.42
CA ALA A 285 -4.73 -31.24 17.87
C ALA A 285 -5.35 -32.34 17.01
N ASN A 286 -6.54 -32.10 16.46
CA ASN A 286 -7.25 -33.02 15.57
C ASN A 286 -6.90 -32.83 14.08
N GLY A 287 -5.90 -32.01 13.73
CA GLY A 287 -5.49 -31.76 12.33
C GLY A 287 -6.50 -30.95 11.50
N MET A 288 -7.50 -30.32 12.13
CA MET A 288 -8.59 -29.64 11.43
C MET A 288 -8.27 -28.22 10.93
N LEU A 289 -7.08 -27.70 11.26
CA LEU A 289 -6.63 -26.37 10.86
C LEU A 289 -5.64 -26.38 9.68
N GLY A 290 -5.46 -27.53 9.03
CA GLY A 290 -4.54 -27.68 7.90
C GLY A 290 -3.07 -27.54 8.29
N GLU A 291 -2.18 -27.45 7.31
CA GLU A 291 -0.74 -27.31 7.50
C GLU A 291 -0.30 -25.84 7.42
N THR A 292 0.95 -25.60 7.80
CA THR A 292 1.65 -24.33 7.66
C THR A 292 2.93 -24.56 6.87
N HIS A 293 3.28 -23.63 6.00
CA HIS A 293 4.58 -23.61 5.34
C HIS A 293 5.13 -22.18 5.34
N THR A 294 6.44 -22.06 5.20
CA THR A 294 7.10 -20.76 5.07
C THR A 294 7.42 -20.50 3.61
N GLU A 295 7.11 -19.30 3.13
CA GLU A 295 7.53 -18.82 1.82
C GLU A 295 7.94 -17.35 1.89
N ARG A 296 8.66 -16.88 0.86
CA ARG A 296 8.98 -15.47 0.74
C ARG A 296 7.72 -14.66 0.44
N GLY A 297 7.44 -13.68 1.29
CA GLY A 297 6.36 -12.71 1.13
C GLY A 297 6.77 -11.47 0.36
N ALA A 298 6.26 -10.31 0.81
CA ALA A 298 6.65 -9.03 0.25
C ALA A 298 8.10 -8.66 0.60
N CYS A 299 8.79 -8.11 -0.39
CA CYS A 299 10.09 -7.47 -0.25
C CYS A 299 9.99 -5.97 -0.51
N MET A 300 10.89 -5.23 0.11
CA MET A 300 11.09 -3.82 -0.15
C MET A 300 12.59 -3.51 -0.22
N ILE A 301 12.99 -2.56 -1.07
CA ILE A 301 14.38 -2.16 -1.20
C ILE A 301 14.74 -1.14 -0.11
N HIS A 302 15.86 -1.35 0.57
CA HIS A 302 16.39 -0.40 1.54
C HIS A 302 17.15 0.72 0.82
N VAL A 303 16.76 1.97 1.07
CA VAL A 303 17.48 3.17 0.66
C VAL A 303 17.35 4.22 1.77
N PRO A 304 18.47 4.83 2.22
CA PRO A 304 18.46 5.94 3.19
C PRO A 304 17.56 7.08 2.74
N PHE A 305 16.89 7.76 3.67
CA PHE A 305 15.84 8.74 3.35
C PHE A 305 16.33 9.87 2.43
N GLU A 306 17.52 10.41 2.71
CA GLU A 306 18.19 11.47 1.95
C GLU A 306 18.58 11.06 0.52
N ARG A 307 18.52 9.76 0.23
CA ARG A 307 18.82 9.14 -1.07
C ARG A 307 17.58 8.67 -1.82
N ARG A 308 16.37 8.85 -1.27
CA ARG A 308 15.11 8.45 -1.92
C ARG A 308 14.64 9.40 -3.01
N TYR A 309 14.97 10.69 -2.90
CA TYR A 309 14.42 11.76 -3.74
C TYR A 309 15.50 12.67 -4.34
N GLY A 310 15.13 13.44 -5.36
CA GLY A 310 15.95 14.51 -5.91
C GLY A 310 17.12 14.05 -6.78
N ARG A 311 18.09 14.95 -7.02
CA ARG A 311 19.22 14.69 -7.94
C ARG A 311 20.20 13.64 -7.43
N ASN A 312 20.27 13.47 -6.11
CA ASN A 312 21.14 12.50 -5.44
C ASN A 312 20.41 11.18 -5.15
N GLN A 313 19.33 10.88 -5.87
CA GLN A 313 18.59 9.64 -5.69
C GLN A 313 19.47 8.41 -5.95
N ALA A 314 19.31 7.37 -5.11
CA ALA A 314 20.01 6.10 -5.23
C ALA A 314 19.78 5.43 -6.59
N ALA A 315 20.81 4.76 -7.11
CA ALA A 315 20.80 4.24 -8.47
C ALA A 315 19.71 3.20 -8.70
N CYS A 316 19.44 2.33 -7.71
CA CYS A 316 18.41 1.30 -7.77
C CYS A 316 16.97 1.83 -7.82
N LEU A 317 16.73 3.10 -7.44
CA LEU A 317 15.42 3.72 -7.55
C LEU A 317 15.18 4.40 -8.91
N ARG A 318 16.21 4.48 -9.75
CA ARG A 318 16.13 5.08 -11.08
C ARG A 318 15.76 4.03 -12.12
N GLY A 319 15.07 4.48 -13.17
CA GLY A 319 14.65 3.60 -14.28
C GLY A 319 13.69 2.51 -13.80
N HIS A 320 13.93 1.28 -14.24
CA HIS A 320 13.05 0.14 -13.95
C HIS A 320 13.39 -0.59 -12.62
N GLY A 321 14.50 -0.24 -11.97
CA GLY A 321 14.93 -0.88 -10.72
C GLY A 321 15.59 -2.24 -10.93
N THR A 322 15.76 -2.99 -9.84
CA THR A 322 16.39 -4.32 -9.80
C THR A 322 15.46 -5.32 -9.12
N THR A 323 15.58 -6.62 -9.41
CA THR A 323 14.82 -7.67 -8.70
C THR A 323 15.64 -8.27 -7.54
N PRO A 324 14.99 -8.79 -6.48
CA PRO A 324 15.68 -9.57 -5.46
C PRO A 324 16.40 -10.76 -6.09
N GLY A 325 17.71 -10.91 -5.84
CA GLY A 325 18.52 -12.02 -6.39
C GLY A 325 19.29 -11.71 -7.69
N GLY A 326 19.18 -10.49 -8.23
CA GLY A 326 20.26 -9.93 -9.06
C GLY A 326 20.31 -10.31 -10.54
N THR A 327 19.28 -10.92 -11.14
CA THR A 327 19.18 -10.99 -12.60
C THR A 327 18.37 -9.81 -13.14
N GLY A 328 19.04 -8.67 -13.33
CA GLY A 328 18.45 -7.54 -14.04
C GLY A 328 18.14 -7.96 -15.48
N HIS A 329 16.86 -8.01 -15.85
CA HIS A 329 16.49 -8.05 -17.26
C HIS A 329 16.66 -6.64 -17.82
N HIS A 330 17.73 -6.47 -18.59
CA HIS A 330 18.02 -5.28 -19.39
C HIS A 330 16.98 -5.06 -20.49
#